data_AF-A0A183JQS9-F1
#
_entry.id   AF-A0A183JQS9-F1
#
_cell.length_a   1.000
_cell.length_b   1.000
_cell.length_c   1.000
_cell.angle_alpha   90.00
_cell.angle_beta   90.00
_cell.angle_gamma   90.00
#
_symmetry.space_group_name_H-M   'P 1'
#
loop_
_entity.id
_entity.type
_entity.pdbx_description
1 polymer ?
#
loop_
_entity_poly.entity_id
_entity_poly.type
_entity_poly.pdbx_seq_one_letter_code
_entity_poly.pdbx_strand_id
1 'polypeptide(L)'
;FIHIVLQKITLLVLKKINDISAETSHQFYIFFLLTHVVVFSFPDSFLKRSAMSYASAVDISKVSDPSFDQGAHENIFALDIGGSLAKLVYKRVFRYRRSIPQQCRKSYTEHEDEGQKLCFMKFETKNIEECLDFILFNITHQGASSKKTISKIKVTGGGAYRYRELICSKLGVELDKEDEMDCLVRGCVFMLRNIPDELFYYDKHATPAHVFVPNCLVSTFPFLLVNVGSGVSFLKVKSPTSYQRVGGTSIGGGTFWGLGTLLSGGKFTFDELLEMADSGDHRNVDMLVRDIYGGAYETLGLSGDVIASSFGLAARHPEQPRVLGDMVKSLLITVSNISFTYLTALVMTSNHTSFCLLIRYNILLLYQMA
;
A
#
# COMPACT_ATOMS: atom_id res chain seq x y z
N PHE A 1 -6.34 10.36 3.57
CA PHE A 1 -6.41 10.48 2.10
C PHE A 1 -6.35 9.11 1.41
N ILE A 2 -5.21 8.40 1.36
CA ILE A 2 -5.17 6.94 1.06
C ILE A 2 -6.06 6.17 2.06
N HIS A 3 -6.12 6.59 3.32
CA HIS A 3 -7.02 6.05 4.33
C HIS A 3 -8.52 6.14 3.97
N ILE A 4 -8.97 7.15 3.22
CA ILE A 4 -10.40 7.35 2.86
C ILE A 4 -10.75 6.47 1.64
N VAL A 5 -9.81 6.40 0.70
CA VAL A 5 -9.93 5.59 -0.53
C VAL A 5 -9.79 4.11 -0.22
N LEU A 6 -8.80 3.74 0.61
CA LEU A 6 -8.70 2.42 1.19
C LEU A 6 -9.92 2.15 2.04
N GLN A 7 -10.34 3.00 2.99
CA GLN A 7 -11.55 2.77 3.77
C GLN A 7 -12.77 2.52 2.90
N LYS A 8 -13.01 3.33 1.87
CA LYS A 8 -14.28 3.30 1.11
C LYS A 8 -14.32 2.29 -0.02
N ILE A 9 -13.20 2.03 -0.69
CA ILE A 9 -13.06 0.86 -1.58
C ILE A 9 -13.14 -0.42 -0.75
N THR A 10 -12.44 -0.46 0.38
CA THR A 10 -12.49 -1.59 1.33
C THR A 10 -13.90 -1.77 1.91
N LEU A 11 -14.64 -0.70 2.23
CA LEU A 11 -16.04 -0.75 2.69
C LEU A 11 -16.97 -1.39 1.65
N LEU A 12 -16.85 -1.00 0.38
CA LEU A 12 -17.68 -1.52 -0.71
C LEU A 12 -17.33 -2.98 -1.02
N VAL A 13 -16.05 -3.31 -0.95
CA VAL A 13 -15.49 -4.65 -1.16
C VAL A 13 -15.85 -5.60 0.00
N LEU A 14 -15.75 -5.16 1.26
CA LEU A 14 -16.03 -5.98 2.45
C LEU A 14 -17.50 -6.23 2.72
N LYS A 15 -18.39 -5.28 2.37
CA LYS A 15 -19.84 -5.50 2.45
C LYS A 15 -20.24 -6.76 1.67
N LYS A 16 -19.67 -6.95 0.49
CA LYS A 16 -19.96 -8.08 -0.41
C LYS A 16 -19.30 -9.39 0.03
N ILE A 17 -18.30 -9.34 0.92
CA ILE A 17 -17.49 -10.49 1.34
C ILE A 17 -18.02 -11.13 2.61
N ASN A 18 -18.41 -10.32 3.61
CA ASN A 18 -19.05 -10.86 4.81
C ASN A 18 -20.35 -11.59 4.47
N ASP A 19 -21.05 -11.15 3.43
CA ASP A 19 -22.26 -11.81 2.92
C ASP A 19 -21.92 -13.20 2.30
N ILE A 20 -20.78 -13.35 1.61
CA ILE A 20 -20.33 -14.64 1.00
C ILE A 20 -19.68 -15.59 2.04
N SER A 21 -18.93 -15.04 3.00
CA SER A 21 -18.29 -15.79 4.10
C SER A 21 -19.32 -16.45 5.02
N ALA A 22 -20.50 -15.84 5.19
CA ALA A 22 -21.59 -16.41 5.96
C ALA A 22 -22.22 -17.66 5.29
N GLU A 23 -22.07 -17.84 3.98
CA GLU A 23 -22.68 -18.93 3.20
C GLU A 23 -21.76 -20.14 2.99
N THR A 24 -20.45 -19.95 3.09
CA THR A 24 -19.46 -21.02 2.92
C THR A 24 -18.83 -21.33 4.28
N SER A 25 -18.79 -22.59 4.69
CA SER A 25 -18.29 -23.04 6.01
C SER A 25 -16.77 -22.83 6.23
N HIS A 26 -16.20 -21.79 5.65
CA HIS A 26 -14.79 -21.41 5.63
C HIS A 26 -14.64 -20.02 6.28
N GLN A 27 -13.81 -19.92 7.31
CA GLN A 27 -13.48 -18.64 7.93
C GLN A 27 -12.44 -17.91 7.08
N PHE A 28 -12.89 -16.90 6.33
CA PHE A 28 -12.00 -15.99 5.61
C PHE A 28 -11.77 -14.73 6.44
N TYR A 29 -10.50 -14.42 6.68
CA TYR A 29 -10.12 -13.15 7.30
C TYR A 29 -9.36 -12.31 6.29
N ILE A 30 -9.94 -11.17 5.95
CA ILE A 30 -9.29 -10.18 5.11
C ILE A 30 -8.62 -9.16 6.00
N PHE A 31 -7.31 -9.09 5.86
CA PHE A 31 -6.50 -8.12 6.54
C PHE A 31 -5.85 -7.15 5.57
N PHE A 32 -5.56 -5.98 6.09
CA PHE A 32 -4.92 -4.89 5.39
C PHE A 32 -3.65 -4.51 6.13
N LEU A 33 -2.60 -4.20 5.37
CA LEU A 33 -1.37 -3.63 5.91
C LEU A 33 -1.53 -2.11 5.97
N LEU A 34 -1.42 -1.57 7.17
CA LEU A 34 -1.55 -0.16 7.49
C LEU A 34 -0.17 0.49 7.57
N THR A 35 0.49 0.71 6.44
CA THR A 35 1.69 1.55 6.48
C THR A 35 1.27 3.00 6.70
N HIS A 36 1.14 3.32 7.99
CA HIS A 36 0.55 4.49 8.64
C HIS A 36 0.64 5.74 7.80
N VAL A 37 -0.44 6.40 7.41
CA VAL A 37 -0.41 7.72 6.76
C VAL A 37 -0.72 8.80 7.80
N VAL A 38 0.29 9.45 8.40
CA VAL A 38 0.10 10.73 9.10
C VAL A 38 0.86 11.81 8.33
N VAL A 39 0.10 12.73 7.72
CA VAL A 39 0.63 13.92 7.07
C VAL A 39 1.01 14.92 8.18
N PHE A 40 2.30 15.04 8.48
CA PHE A 40 2.80 16.22 9.18
C PHE A 40 3.15 17.28 8.15
N SER A 41 2.47 18.42 8.22
CA SER A 41 2.95 19.66 7.59
C SER A 41 4.15 20.15 8.39
N PHE A 42 5.35 20.00 7.84
CA PHE A 42 6.50 20.76 8.34
C PHE A 42 6.42 22.18 7.76
N PRO A 43 6.58 23.23 8.58
CA PRO A 43 6.81 24.57 8.07
C PRO A 43 8.29 24.65 7.71
N ASP A 44 8.64 24.43 6.44
CA ASP A 44 9.86 25.02 5.89
C ASP A 44 9.79 25.14 4.36
N SER A 45 10.11 26.33 3.92
CA SER A 45 9.93 26.85 2.56
C SER A 45 11.03 26.36 1.63
N PHE A 46 10.84 25.22 0.95
CA PHE A 46 11.52 24.93 -0.33
C PHE A 46 10.89 23.80 -1.18
N LEU A 47 10.12 22.87 -0.58
CA LEU A 47 9.58 21.69 -1.27
C LEU A 47 8.04 21.70 -1.28
N LYS A 48 7.41 22.47 -2.16
CA LYS A 48 5.94 22.64 -2.15
C LYS A 48 5.16 22.01 -3.30
N ARG A 49 5.76 21.22 -4.21
CA ARG A 49 4.99 20.70 -5.35
C ARG A 49 5.11 19.20 -5.69
N SER A 50 6.05 18.43 -5.17
CA SER A 50 6.22 17.05 -5.68
C SER A 50 6.65 15.94 -4.72
N ALA A 51 7.25 16.26 -3.56
CA ALA A 51 7.57 15.26 -2.54
C ALA A 51 6.42 15.17 -1.54
N MET A 52 5.81 13.99 -1.39
CA MET A 52 4.78 13.74 -0.38
C MET A 52 5.23 12.64 0.58
N SER A 53 5.32 12.98 1.87
CA SER A 53 5.26 11.98 2.93
C SER A 53 3.93 11.24 2.78
N TYR A 54 4.00 9.93 2.55
CA TYR A 54 2.80 9.10 2.43
C TYR A 54 2.65 8.15 3.59
N ALA A 55 3.69 7.97 4.42
CA ALA A 55 3.56 7.22 5.66
C ALA A 55 4.36 7.84 6.84
N SER A 56 3.83 7.70 8.05
CA SER A 56 4.44 8.04 9.33
C SER A 56 5.75 7.30 9.49
N ALA A 57 6.70 7.96 10.13
CA ALA A 57 7.96 7.34 10.45
C ALA A 57 7.75 6.18 11.44
N VAL A 58 8.28 5.01 11.11
CA VAL A 58 8.19 3.80 11.93
C VAL A 58 9.41 3.74 12.82
N ASP A 59 9.20 3.72 14.14
CA ASP A 59 10.29 3.59 15.11
C ASP A 59 10.81 2.15 15.13
N ILE A 60 12.07 1.97 14.73
CA ILE A 60 12.73 0.67 14.68
C ILE A 60 13.75 0.47 15.81
N SER A 61 13.82 1.40 16.77
CA SER A 61 14.80 1.37 17.86
C SER A 61 14.67 0.14 18.77
N LYS A 62 13.52 -0.55 18.72
CA LYS A 62 13.23 -1.77 19.50
C LYS A 62 13.09 -3.03 18.63
N VAL A 63 13.33 -2.92 17.32
CA VAL A 63 13.22 -4.07 16.42
C VAL A 63 14.51 -4.90 16.55
N SER A 64 14.40 -6.07 17.19
CA SER A 64 15.48 -7.03 17.33
C SER A 64 15.11 -8.32 16.60
N ASP A 65 15.22 -8.33 15.26
CA ASP A 65 15.01 -9.53 14.46
C ASP A 65 16.36 -9.98 13.84
N PRO A 66 16.99 -11.05 14.37
CA PRO A 66 18.28 -11.52 13.89
C PRO A 66 18.24 -12.06 12.45
N SER A 67 17.06 -12.29 11.88
CA SER A 67 16.92 -12.65 10.46
C SER A 67 17.12 -11.46 9.50
N PHE A 68 17.14 -10.24 10.05
CA PHE A 68 17.31 -8.97 9.34
C PHE A 68 18.62 -8.27 9.68
N ASP A 69 19.41 -8.81 10.61
CA ASP A 69 20.72 -8.27 11.01
C ASP A 69 21.84 -9.02 10.26
N GLN A 70 21.96 -8.77 8.96
CA GLN A 70 22.98 -9.41 8.10
C GLN A 70 23.97 -8.40 7.51
N GLY A 71 24.91 -7.94 8.34
CA GLY A 71 26.30 -7.64 7.92
C GLY A 71 26.65 -6.23 7.41
N ALA A 72 27.72 -5.68 8.01
CA ALA A 72 28.71 -4.64 7.62
C ALA A 72 28.32 -3.36 6.84
N HIS A 73 27.33 -3.37 5.94
CA HIS A 73 26.94 -2.23 5.11
C HIS A 73 25.55 -1.74 5.52
N GLU A 74 25.54 -0.65 6.27
CA GLU A 74 24.30 -0.01 6.71
C GLU A 74 23.64 0.71 5.51
N ASN A 75 22.63 0.08 4.91
CA ASN A 75 21.83 0.75 3.88
C ASN A 75 21.04 1.89 4.53
N ILE A 76 21.32 3.12 4.10
CA ILE A 76 20.70 4.34 4.63
C ILE A 76 19.37 4.61 3.92
N PHE A 77 19.19 4.12 2.70
CA PHE A 77 17.93 4.18 1.96
C PHE A 77 17.76 3.04 0.94
N ALA A 78 16.54 2.89 0.46
CA ALA A 78 16.09 1.88 -0.49
C ALA A 78 15.05 2.47 -1.45
N LEU A 79 15.05 2.03 -2.71
CA LEU A 79 14.13 2.52 -3.76
C LEU A 79 13.33 1.40 -4.45
N ASP A 80 12.01 1.59 -4.56
CA ASP A 80 11.12 0.77 -5.40
C ASP A 80 10.57 1.67 -6.50
N ILE A 81 11.02 1.45 -7.73
CA ILE A 81 10.63 2.27 -8.86
C ILE A 81 9.66 1.47 -9.71
N GLY A 82 8.37 1.66 -9.46
CA GLY A 82 7.29 1.10 -10.27
C GLY A 82 7.03 1.90 -11.54
N GLY A 83 6.07 1.45 -12.35
CA GLY A 83 5.70 2.15 -13.59
C GLY A 83 5.13 3.55 -13.38
N SER A 84 4.43 3.77 -12.27
CA SER A 84 3.74 5.06 -11.99
C SER A 84 4.31 5.80 -10.78
N LEU A 85 4.80 5.09 -9.77
CA LEU A 85 5.33 5.67 -8.53
C LEU A 85 6.71 5.09 -8.21
N ALA A 86 7.63 5.98 -7.85
CA ALA A 86 8.85 5.68 -7.12
C ALA A 86 8.59 5.85 -5.63
N LYS A 87 9.01 4.87 -4.82
CA LYS A 87 8.89 4.91 -3.37
C LYS A 87 10.29 4.84 -2.81
N LEU A 88 10.49 5.59 -1.75
CA LEU A 88 11.73 5.75 -1.04
C LEU A 88 11.49 5.42 0.42
N VAL A 89 12.32 4.54 0.96
CA VAL A 89 12.42 4.34 2.41
C VAL A 89 13.83 4.69 2.83
N TYR A 90 13.98 5.43 3.92
CA TYR A 90 15.29 5.83 4.42
C TYR A 90 15.31 5.86 5.95
N LYS A 91 16.48 5.60 6.52
CA LYS A 91 16.72 5.68 7.96
C LYS A 91 16.93 7.13 8.36
N ARG A 92 16.31 7.54 9.47
CA ARG A 92 16.56 8.80 10.16
C ARG A 92 16.87 8.54 11.62
N VAL A 93 18.04 8.99 12.07
CA VAL A 93 18.41 8.97 13.49
C VAL A 93 17.75 10.14 14.20
N PHE A 94 17.24 9.92 15.41
CA PHE A 94 16.74 10.97 16.29
C PHE A 94 17.32 10.79 17.69
N ARG A 95 17.60 11.90 18.36
CA ARG A 95 18.06 11.90 19.75
C ARG A 95 16.89 12.15 20.68
N TYR A 96 16.87 11.45 21.81
CA TYR A 96 15.91 11.67 22.87
C TYR A 96 16.58 11.58 24.23
N ARG A 97 16.03 12.27 25.23
CA ARG A 97 16.52 12.22 26.60
C ARG A 97 15.64 11.31 27.44
N ARG A 98 16.27 10.47 28.27
CA ARG A 98 15.60 9.63 29.25
C ARG A 98 16.17 9.91 30.64
N SER A 99 15.29 10.12 31.60
CA SER A 99 15.67 10.25 33.01
C SER A 99 15.68 8.88 33.67
N ILE A 100 16.83 8.44 34.18
CA ILE A 100 16.99 7.16 34.86
C ILE A 100 16.99 7.39 36.38
N PRO A 101 16.11 6.72 37.16
CA PRO A 101 16.14 6.81 38.62
C PRO A 101 17.39 6.14 39.19
N GLN A 102 18.12 6.83 40.07
CA GLN A 102 19.19 6.18 40.84
C GLN A 102 18.59 5.34 41.97
N GLN A 103 18.98 4.06 42.05
CA GLN A 103 18.41 3.04 42.95
C GLN A 103 18.36 3.40 44.44
N CYS A 104 19.06 4.46 44.90
CA CYS A 104 19.13 4.82 46.32
C CYS A 104 18.90 6.32 46.65
N ARG A 105 18.50 7.18 45.69
CA ARG A 105 18.23 8.61 45.95
C ARG A 105 17.06 9.13 45.10
N LYS A 106 16.32 10.13 45.60
CA LYS A 106 15.35 10.94 44.81
C LYS A 106 16.07 11.83 43.78
N SER A 107 17.06 11.29 43.07
CA SER A 107 17.84 11.97 42.02
C SER A 107 17.73 11.20 40.73
N TYR A 108 17.66 11.94 39.62
CA TYR A 108 17.59 11.40 38.27
C TYR A 108 18.86 11.80 37.52
N THR A 109 19.40 10.89 36.71
CA THR A 109 20.41 11.22 35.70
C THR A 109 19.73 11.29 34.33
N GLU A 110 19.94 12.39 33.61
CA GLU A 110 19.55 12.49 32.20
C GLU A 110 20.57 11.76 31.34
N HIS A 111 20.11 10.77 30.57
CA HIS A 111 20.86 10.13 29.51
C HIS A 111 20.31 10.57 28.16
N GLU A 112 21.21 10.89 27.22
CA GLU A 112 20.85 11.13 25.83
C GLU A 112 21.06 9.84 25.06
N ASP A 113 19.97 9.29 24.55
CA ASP A 113 19.95 8.08 23.75
C ASP A 113 19.69 8.44 22.27
N GLU A 114 20.15 7.57 21.37
CA GLU A 114 19.84 7.64 19.94
C GLU A 114 18.82 6.55 19.58
N GLY A 115 17.80 6.93 18.81
CA GLY A 115 16.83 6.03 18.21
C GLY A 115 16.86 6.13 16.68
N GLN A 116 16.29 5.14 16.01
CA GLN A 116 16.20 5.08 14.56
C GLN A 116 14.75 4.96 14.11
N LYS A 117 14.40 5.71 13.06
CA LYS A 117 13.10 5.56 12.37
C LYS A 117 13.28 5.31 10.89
N LEU A 118 12.37 4.54 10.32
CA LEU A 118 12.19 4.43 8.87
C LEU A 118 11.20 5.48 8.41
N CYS A 119 11.61 6.31 7.47
CA CYS A 119 10.80 7.35 6.85
C CYS A 119 10.42 6.93 5.43
N PHE A 120 9.20 7.26 5.01
CA PHE A 120 8.62 6.80 3.75
C PHE A 120 8.19 7.98 2.89
N MET A 121 8.65 8.03 1.64
CA MET A 121 8.24 9.03 0.67
C MET A 121 7.90 8.41 -0.67
N LYS A 122 6.99 9.06 -1.40
CA LYS A 122 6.60 8.68 -2.75
C LYS A 122 6.80 9.86 -3.70
N PHE A 123 7.13 9.52 -4.93
CA PHE A 123 7.28 10.43 -6.05
C PHE A 123 6.58 9.80 -7.26
N GLU A 124 6.02 10.61 -8.14
CA GLU A 124 5.60 10.10 -9.46
C GLU A 124 6.84 9.66 -10.24
N THR A 125 6.81 8.48 -10.86
CA THR A 125 7.97 7.94 -11.59
C THR A 125 8.40 8.88 -12.73
N LYS A 126 7.47 9.64 -13.30
CA LYS A 126 7.77 10.65 -14.32
C LYS A 126 8.68 11.78 -13.80
N ASN A 127 8.68 11.99 -12.48
CA ASN A 127 9.50 12.98 -11.76
C ASN A 127 10.65 12.30 -10.98
N ILE A 128 11.18 11.17 -11.47
CA ILE A 128 12.23 10.42 -10.76
C ILE A 128 13.46 11.28 -10.43
N GLU A 129 13.79 12.28 -11.25
CA GLU A 129 14.91 13.17 -10.99
C GLU A 129 14.76 13.95 -9.68
N GLU A 130 13.54 14.37 -9.33
CA GLU A 130 13.26 15.10 -8.09
C GLU A 130 13.41 14.18 -6.87
N CYS A 131 13.07 12.89 -7.01
CA CYS A 131 13.36 11.88 -5.99
C CYS A 131 14.87 11.74 -5.76
N LEU A 132 15.66 11.74 -6.83
CA LEU A 132 17.12 11.63 -6.74
C LEU A 132 17.75 12.90 -6.15
N ASP A 133 17.24 14.08 -6.53
CA ASP A 133 17.65 15.35 -5.91
C ASP A 133 17.35 15.34 -4.41
N PHE A 134 16.15 14.89 -4.01
CA PHE A 134 15.80 14.77 -2.61
C PHE A 134 16.81 13.90 -1.85
N ILE A 135 17.14 12.72 -2.38
CA ILE A 135 18.10 11.79 -1.77
C ILE A 135 19.46 12.44 -1.63
N LEU A 136 19.93 13.10 -2.69
CA LEU A 136 21.21 13.78 -2.69
C LEU A 136 21.26 14.85 -1.58
N PHE A 137 20.31 15.78 -1.56
CA PHE A 137 20.35 16.91 -0.62
C PHE A 137 20.04 16.53 0.83
N ASN A 138 19.16 15.56 1.07
CA ASN A 138 18.63 15.31 2.42
C ASN A 138 19.15 14.02 3.06
N ILE A 139 19.62 13.05 2.29
CA ILE A 139 20.00 11.73 2.80
C ILE A 139 21.51 11.54 2.70
N THR A 140 22.11 11.83 1.54
CA THR A 140 23.56 11.64 1.38
C THR A 140 24.38 12.78 1.96
N HIS A 141 23.89 14.03 1.90
CA HIS A 141 24.61 15.22 2.38
C HIS A 141 24.43 15.54 3.88
N GLN A 142 23.43 15.01 4.57
CA GLN A 142 23.26 15.23 6.02
C GLN A 142 24.31 14.51 6.90
N GLY A 143 25.20 13.72 6.28
CA GLY A 143 26.29 12.99 6.94
C GLY A 143 27.64 13.70 6.94
N ALA A 144 27.73 15.03 6.92
CA ALA A 144 29.01 15.77 6.90
C ALA A 144 29.95 15.47 8.10
N SER A 145 29.51 14.71 9.11
CA SER A 145 30.37 14.19 10.20
C SER A 145 30.75 12.70 10.07
N SER A 146 30.24 11.96 9.08
CA SER A 146 30.61 10.55 8.86
C SER A 146 30.96 10.29 7.40
N LYS A 147 32.26 10.18 7.11
CA LYS A 147 32.85 9.76 5.81
C LYS A 147 32.52 8.29 5.44
N LYS A 148 31.27 7.87 5.49
CA LYS A 148 30.84 6.60 4.87
C LYS A 148 30.30 6.94 3.48
N THR A 149 31.16 6.83 2.48
CA THR A 149 30.74 6.89 1.07
C THR A 149 29.81 5.71 0.83
N ILE A 150 28.52 5.99 0.57
CA ILE A 150 27.57 4.97 0.12
C ILE A 150 28.07 4.50 -1.25
N SER A 151 28.61 3.28 -1.33
CA SER A 151 29.14 2.74 -2.59
C SER A 151 28.08 2.01 -3.40
N LYS A 152 27.07 1.43 -2.74
CA LYS A 152 26.06 0.58 -3.36
C LYS A 152 24.68 0.84 -2.75
N ILE A 153 23.63 0.86 -3.56
CA ILE A 153 22.24 1.03 -3.10
C ILE A 153 21.34 -0.07 -3.64
N LYS A 154 20.41 -0.55 -2.80
CA LYS A 154 19.40 -1.53 -3.20
C LYS A 154 18.23 -0.82 -3.88
N VAL A 155 17.88 -1.28 -5.07
CA VAL A 155 16.76 -0.77 -5.87
C VAL A 155 15.96 -1.95 -6.43
N THR A 156 14.63 -1.88 -6.33
CA THR A 156 13.72 -2.88 -6.93
C THR A 156 12.67 -2.22 -7.84
N GLY A 157 11.80 -3.05 -8.41
CA GLY A 157 10.81 -2.67 -9.41
C GLY A 157 11.39 -2.57 -10.82
N GLY A 158 10.52 -2.53 -11.83
CA GLY A 158 10.93 -2.42 -13.24
C GLY A 158 11.78 -1.17 -13.55
N GLY A 159 11.60 -0.09 -12.79
CA GLY A 159 12.38 1.14 -12.93
C GLY A 159 13.84 1.01 -12.50
N ALA A 160 14.21 -0.01 -11.73
CA ALA A 160 15.61 -0.31 -11.41
C ALA A 160 16.44 -0.58 -12.68
N TYR A 161 15.84 -1.20 -13.71
CA TYR A 161 16.46 -1.37 -15.02
C TYR A 161 16.45 -0.07 -15.82
N ARG A 162 15.26 0.54 -15.95
CA ARG A 162 15.05 1.70 -16.83
C ARG A 162 15.87 2.92 -16.44
N TYR A 163 16.03 3.18 -15.15
CA TYR A 163 16.68 4.39 -14.64
C TYR A 163 18.08 4.14 -14.09
N ARG A 164 18.68 2.97 -14.36
CA ARG A 164 19.97 2.56 -13.79
C ARG A 164 21.06 3.62 -14.00
N GLU A 165 21.26 4.05 -15.24
CA GLU A 165 22.31 5.02 -15.59
C GLU A 165 22.08 6.37 -14.91
N LEU A 166 20.83 6.84 -14.88
CA LEU A 166 20.45 8.10 -14.23
C LEU A 166 20.73 8.05 -12.72
N ILE A 167 20.35 6.95 -12.05
CA ILE A 167 20.59 6.76 -10.62
C ILE A 167 22.09 6.73 -10.33
N CYS A 168 22.86 5.91 -11.06
CA CYS A 168 24.29 5.77 -10.84
C CYS A 168 25.04 7.08 -11.06
N SER A 169 24.72 7.80 -12.15
CA SER A 169 25.38 9.07 -12.48
C SER A 169 25.02 10.21 -11.52
N LYS A 170 23.75 10.33 -11.12
CA LYS A 170 23.28 11.44 -10.28
C LYS A 170 23.64 11.27 -8.81
N LEU A 171 23.63 10.03 -8.30
CA LEU A 171 23.97 9.75 -6.90
C LEU A 171 25.44 9.35 -6.70
N GLY A 172 26.16 8.99 -7.76
CA GLY A 172 27.54 8.51 -7.67
C GLY A 172 27.68 7.16 -6.96
N VAL A 173 26.67 6.29 -7.10
CA VAL A 173 26.57 4.98 -6.43
C VAL A 173 26.45 3.83 -7.43
N GLU A 174 26.83 2.63 -7.02
CA GLU A 174 26.51 1.40 -7.75
C GLU A 174 25.07 0.95 -7.42
N LEU A 175 24.31 0.58 -8.45
CA LEU A 175 22.96 0.04 -8.27
C LEU A 175 23.02 -1.48 -8.07
N ASP A 176 22.54 -1.94 -6.91
CA ASP A 176 22.22 -3.34 -6.62
C ASP A 176 20.74 -3.59 -6.90
N LYS A 177 20.44 -4.40 -7.92
CA LYS A 177 19.06 -4.69 -8.26
C LYS A 177 18.56 -5.89 -7.46
N GLU A 178 17.45 -5.69 -6.76
CA GLU A 178 16.74 -6.75 -6.05
C GLU A 178 15.45 -7.18 -6.78
N ASP A 179 15.02 -8.43 -6.56
CA ASP A 179 13.75 -8.94 -7.09
C ASP A 179 12.53 -8.25 -6.43
N GLU A 180 11.56 -7.87 -7.24
CA GLU A 180 10.36 -7.13 -6.80
C GLU A 180 9.49 -7.97 -5.88
N MET A 181 9.27 -9.23 -6.21
CA MET A 181 8.40 -10.09 -5.41
C MET A 181 9.07 -10.53 -4.11
N ASP A 182 10.37 -10.80 -4.14
CA ASP A 182 11.13 -11.16 -2.93
C ASP A 182 11.13 -9.99 -1.93
N CYS A 183 11.45 -8.77 -2.40
CA CYS A 183 11.41 -7.57 -1.57
C CYS A 183 10.02 -7.33 -0.97
N LEU A 184 8.97 -7.52 -1.77
CA LEU A 184 7.59 -7.38 -1.33
C LEU A 184 7.24 -8.39 -0.22
N VAL A 185 7.52 -9.67 -0.42
CA VAL A 185 7.19 -10.73 0.54
C VAL A 185 7.97 -10.54 1.83
N ARG A 186 9.28 -10.31 1.75
CA ARG A 186 10.11 -10.10 2.95
C ARG A 186 9.76 -8.82 3.69
N GLY A 187 9.53 -7.72 2.97
CA GLY A 187 9.09 -6.46 3.57
C GLY A 187 7.68 -6.53 4.15
N CYS A 188 6.83 -7.42 3.65
CA CYS A 188 5.52 -7.72 4.24
C CYS A 188 5.68 -8.49 5.56
N VAL A 189 6.47 -9.57 5.55
CA VAL A 189 6.75 -10.39 6.74
C VAL A 189 7.42 -9.56 7.83
N PHE A 190 8.36 -8.68 7.47
CA PHE A 190 8.98 -7.74 8.40
C PHE A 190 7.92 -6.90 9.13
N MET A 191 6.99 -6.30 8.38
CA MET A 191 5.96 -5.44 8.96
C MET A 191 5.03 -6.21 9.90
N LEU A 192 4.55 -7.37 9.46
CA LEU A 192 3.66 -8.23 10.26
C LEU A 192 4.28 -8.66 11.59
N ARG A 193 5.59 -8.88 11.63
CA ARG A 193 6.29 -9.33 12.83
C ARG A 193 6.69 -8.19 13.74
N ASN A 194 7.18 -7.10 13.17
CA ASN A 194 7.94 -6.11 13.90
C ASN A 194 7.17 -4.82 14.17
N ILE A 195 6.13 -4.50 13.38
CA ILE A 195 5.42 -3.23 13.49
C ILE A 195 4.05 -3.46 14.11
N PRO A 196 3.78 -2.91 15.31
CA PRO A 196 2.48 -3.06 15.97
C PRO A 196 1.39 -2.33 15.20
N ASP A 197 0.16 -2.81 15.32
CA ASP A 197 -1.04 -2.21 14.70
C ASP A 197 -0.94 -2.03 13.18
N GLU A 198 -0.09 -2.85 12.55
CA GLU A 198 0.07 -2.86 11.10
C GLU A 198 -1.05 -3.67 10.42
N LEU A 199 -1.48 -4.76 11.06
CA LEU A 199 -2.50 -5.65 10.51
C LEU A 199 -3.87 -5.26 11.08
N PHE A 200 -4.86 -5.03 10.22
CA PHE A 200 -6.23 -4.83 10.66
C PHE A 200 -7.23 -5.47 9.70
N TYR A 201 -8.40 -5.84 10.21
CA TYR A 201 -9.57 -6.13 9.40
C TYR A 201 -10.64 -5.08 9.66
N TYR A 202 -11.62 -4.98 8.76
CA TYR A 202 -12.74 -4.08 8.96
C TYR A 202 -14.01 -4.86 9.28
N ASP A 203 -14.71 -4.39 10.32
CA ASP A 203 -15.97 -4.91 10.80
C ASP A 203 -16.97 -3.76 10.93
N LYS A 204 -18.04 -3.81 10.13
CA LYS A 204 -19.10 -2.79 10.12
C LYS A 204 -19.85 -2.69 11.45
N HIS A 205 -19.76 -3.72 12.29
CA HIS A 205 -20.43 -3.80 13.58
C HIS A 205 -19.52 -3.41 14.75
N ALA A 206 -18.20 -3.34 14.54
CA ALA A 206 -17.24 -2.94 15.56
C ALA A 206 -17.14 -1.41 15.69
N THR A 207 -16.80 -0.93 16.89
CA THR A 207 -16.48 0.48 17.16
C THR A 207 -15.14 0.55 17.91
N PRO A 208 -14.04 1.00 17.27
CA PRO A 208 -13.93 1.43 15.87
C PRO A 208 -14.12 0.28 14.88
N ALA A 209 -14.60 0.59 13.67
CA ALA A 209 -14.81 -0.41 12.62
C ALA A 209 -13.50 -1.02 12.07
N HIS A 210 -12.35 -0.46 12.46
CA HIS A 210 -11.03 -1.01 12.14
C HIS A 210 -10.56 -1.77 13.37
N VAL A 211 -10.44 -3.08 13.23
CA VAL A 211 -10.01 -3.95 14.32
C VAL A 211 -8.58 -4.38 14.03
N PHE A 212 -7.65 -3.80 14.78
CA PHE A 212 -6.23 -4.13 14.69
C PHE A 212 -5.96 -5.50 15.30
N VAL A 213 -5.09 -6.25 14.66
CA VAL A 213 -4.67 -7.58 15.09
C VAL A 213 -3.27 -7.48 15.69
N PRO A 214 -3.12 -7.78 16.99
CA PRO A 214 -1.82 -7.84 17.63
C PRO A 214 -0.85 -8.76 16.89
N ASN A 215 0.41 -8.35 16.73
CA ASN A 215 1.44 -9.10 16.01
C ASN A 215 1.61 -10.55 16.51
N CYS A 216 1.42 -10.76 17.82
CA CYS A 216 1.52 -12.10 18.44
C CYS A 216 0.41 -13.07 18.01
N LEU A 217 -0.70 -12.58 17.45
CA LEU A 217 -1.82 -13.37 16.98
C LEU A 217 -1.76 -13.64 15.47
N VAL A 218 -0.77 -13.09 14.76
CA VAL A 218 -0.63 -13.24 13.31
C VAL A 218 0.04 -14.57 12.99
N SER A 219 -0.75 -15.56 12.55
CA SER A 219 -0.19 -16.69 11.81
C SER A 219 0.44 -16.17 10.53
N THR A 220 1.77 -16.08 10.50
CA THR A 220 2.48 -15.42 9.39
C THR A 220 2.45 -16.26 8.11
N PHE A 221 2.07 -17.54 8.15
CA PHE A 221 2.00 -18.41 6.97
C PHE A 221 1.03 -19.60 7.18
N PRO A 222 0.49 -20.18 6.10
CA PRO A 222 0.49 -19.63 4.75
C PRO A 222 -0.52 -18.47 4.62
N PHE A 223 -0.27 -17.53 3.73
CA PHE A 223 -1.22 -16.46 3.41
C PHE A 223 -1.22 -16.14 1.91
N LEU A 224 -2.27 -15.46 1.46
CA LEU A 224 -2.38 -14.97 0.09
C LEU A 224 -2.14 -13.46 0.10
N LEU A 225 -1.02 -13.05 -0.47
CA LEU A 225 -0.67 -11.64 -0.64
C LEU A 225 -1.22 -11.14 -1.97
N VAL A 226 -2.01 -10.07 -1.91
CA VAL A 226 -2.55 -9.38 -3.09
C VAL A 226 -1.93 -8.02 -3.18
N ASN A 227 -1.00 -7.89 -4.13
CA ASN A 227 -0.30 -6.65 -4.39
C ASN A 227 -1.05 -5.86 -5.46
N VAL A 228 -1.65 -4.74 -5.09
CA VAL A 228 -2.38 -3.86 -6.00
C VAL A 228 -1.48 -2.68 -6.37
N GLY A 229 -0.90 -2.74 -7.56
CA GLY A 229 -0.09 -1.68 -8.17
C GLY A 229 -0.74 -1.19 -9.48
N SER A 230 0.08 -0.98 -10.52
CA SER A 230 -0.44 -0.68 -11.86
C SER A 230 -1.37 -1.79 -12.38
N GLY A 231 -0.97 -3.05 -12.18
CA GLY A 231 -1.84 -4.23 -12.22
C GLY A 231 -1.95 -4.88 -10.83
N VAL A 232 -2.45 -6.11 -10.77
CA VAL A 232 -2.59 -6.86 -9.51
C VAL A 232 -1.86 -8.19 -9.63
N SER A 233 -1.11 -8.56 -8.59
CA SER A 233 -0.47 -9.88 -8.47
C SER A 233 -0.94 -10.61 -7.22
N PHE A 234 -1.23 -11.91 -7.40
CA PHE A 234 -1.63 -12.81 -6.33
C PHE A 234 -0.46 -13.75 -6.01
N LEU A 235 0.00 -13.74 -4.75
CA LEU A 235 1.16 -14.51 -4.29
C LEU A 235 0.73 -15.43 -3.14
N LYS A 236 0.83 -16.75 -3.33
CA LYS A 236 0.70 -17.73 -2.26
C LYS A 236 2.02 -17.78 -1.50
N VAL A 237 2.03 -17.27 -0.28
CA VAL A 237 3.23 -17.21 0.58
C VAL A 237 3.18 -18.36 1.59
N LYS A 238 4.19 -19.23 1.57
CA LYS A 238 4.28 -20.43 2.42
C LYS A 238 5.29 -20.28 3.56
N SER A 239 6.32 -19.47 3.38
CA SER A 239 7.32 -19.13 4.38
C SER A 239 8.01 -17.80 4.00
N PRO A 240 8.90 -17.24 4.84
CA PRO A 240 9.59 -15.97 4.52
C PRO A 240 10.39 -16.00 3.21
N THR A 241 10.81 -17.20 2.78
CA THR A 241 11.64 -17.42 1.59
C THR A 241 10.96 -18.31 0.55
N SER A 242 9.73 -18.75 0.78
CA SER A 242 8.97 -19.61 -0.12
C SER A 242 7.63 -19.00 -0.46
N TYR A 243 7.51 -18.55 -1.69
CA TYR A 243 6.28 -18.00 -2.25
C TYR A 243 6.13 -18.38 -3.72
N GLN A 244 4.91 -18.31 -4.23
CA GLN A 244 4.60 -18.57 -5.63
C GLN A 244 3.58 -17.55 -6.13
N ARG A 245 3.83 -16.96 -7.29
CA ARG A 245 2.82 -16.20 -8.01
C ARG A 245 1.79 -17.15 -8.60
N VAL A 246 0.57 -17.06 -8.09
CA VAL A 246 -0.55 -17.94 -8.49
C VAL A 246 -1.47 -17.29 -9.51
N GLY A 247 -1.32 -15.99 -9.75
CA GLY A 247 -2.04 -15.30 -10.82
C GLY A 247 -1.84 -13.79 -10.79
N GLY A 248 -2.61 -13.09 -11.61
CA GLY A 248 -2.74 -11.64 -11.58
C GLY A 248 -3.78 -11.14 -12.56
N THR A 249 -4.09 -9.85 -12.49
CA THR A 249 -4.90 -9.16 -13.49
C THR A 249 -4.18 -7.87 -13.91
N SER A 250 -4.30 -7.50 -15.19
CA SER A 250 -3.84 -6.20 -15.67
C SER A 250 -4.76 -5.05 -15.23
N ILE A 251 -5.95 -5.38 -14.70
CA ILE A 251 -6.94 -4.42 -14.23
C ILE A 251 -6.64 -4.08 -12.77
N GLY A 252 -5.86 -3.02 -12.57
CA GLY A 252 -5.44 -2.53 -11.25
C GLY A 252 -5.49 -1.01 -11.15
N GLY A 253 -4.67 -0.44 -10.27
CA GLY A 253 -4.61 1.01 -10.06
C GLY A 253 -4.21 1.79 -11.33
N GLY A 254 -3.42 1.18 -12.22
CA GLY A 254 -3.05 1.77 -13.51
C GLY A 254 -4.22 1.89 -14.46
N THR A 255 -5.18 0.96 -14.40
CA THR A 255 -6.43 1.02 -15.18
C THR A 255 -7.35 2.12 -14.68
N PHE A 256 -7.53 2.22 -13.34
CA PHE A 256 -8.27 3.33 -12.74
C PHE A 256 -7.63 4.67 -13.13
N TRP A 257 -6.31 4.79 -12.97
CA TRP A 257 -5.58 6.01 -13.28
C TRP A 257 -5.68 6.39 -14.76
N GLY A 258 -5.38 5.44 -15.66
CA GLY A 258 -5.40 5.68 -17.10
C GLY A 258 -6.79 6.03 -17.62
N LEU A 259 -7.81 5.24 -17.29
CA LEU A 259 -9.18 5.51 -17.75
C LEU A 259 -9.76 6.77 -17.09
N GLY A 260 -9.51 7.00 -15.80
CA GLY A 260 -9.94 8.23 -15.13
C GLY A 260 -9.28 9.49 -15.70
N THR A 261 -8.00 9.39 -16.09
CA THR A 261 -7.28 10.46 -16.81
C THR A 261 -7.94 10.72 -18.16
N LEU A 262 -8.27 9.68 -18.94
CA LEU A 262 -8.94 9.83 -20.23
C LEU A 262 -10.33 10.44 -20.10
N LEU A 263 -11.15 9.93 -19.17
CA LEU A 263 -12.51 10.42 -18.90
C LEU A 263 -12.52 11.89 -18.47
N SER A 264 -11.48 12.35 -17.79
CA SER A 264 -11.38 13.72 -17.28
C SER A 264 -10.58 14.67 -18.19
N GLY A 265 -10.09 14.18 -19.33
CA GLY A 265 -9.29 14.95 -20.27
C GLY A 265 -7.90 15.34 -19.74
N GLY A 266 -7.33 14.55 -18.84
CA GLY A 266 -5.97 14.73 -18.32
C GLY A 266 -5.80 15.86 -17.32
N LYS A 267 -6.89 16.37 -16.74
CA LYS A 267 -6.89 17.58 -15.90
C LYS A 267 -6.61 17.33 -14.42
N PHE A 268 -6.74 16.09 -13.97
CA PHE A 268 -6.71 15.75 -12.54
C PHE A 268 -5.60 14.74 -12.25
N THR A 269 -5.00 14.88 -11.09
CA THR A 269 -4.06 13.95 -10.46
C THR A 269 -4.77 12.71 -9.94
N PHE A 270 -4.01 11.67 -9.60
CA PHE A 270 -4.56 10.40 -9.10
C PHE A 270 -5.37 10.61 -7.82
N ASP A 271 -4.83 11.45 -6.96
CA ASP A 271 -5.42 11.80 -5.68
C ASP A 271 -6.72 12.61 -5.88
N GLU A 272 -6.76 13.57 -6.82
CA GLU A 272 -7.99 14.32 -7.14
C GLU A 272 -9.09 13.45 -7.77
N LEU A 273 -8.73 12.50 -8.65
CA LEU A 273 -9.71 11.54 -9.19
C LEU A 273 -10.32 10.69 -8.07
N LEU A 274 -9.52 10.28 -7.10
CA LEU A 274 -10.00 9.52 -5.95
C LEU A 274 -10.94 10.33 -5.04
N GLU A 275 -10.65 11.61 -4.83
CA GLU A 275 -11.54 12.52 -4.10
C GLU A 275 -12.87 12.73 -4.83
N MET A 276 -12.82 12.83 -6.16
CA MET A 276 -14.01 12.91 -6.99
C MET A 276 -14.84 11.62 -6.95
N ALA A 277 -14.16 10.47 -6.97
CA ALA A 277 -14.78 9.18 -6.73
C ALA A 277 -15.36 9.08 -5.31
N ASP A 278 -14.89 9.85 -4.34
CA ASP A 278 -15.44 9.75 -2.99
C ASP A 278 -16.88 10.29 -2.93
N SER A 279 -17.07 11.43 -3.58
CA SER A 279 -18.33 12.19 -3.64
C SER A 279 -19.30 11.74 -4.73
N GLY A 280 -18.84 10.97 -5.72
CA GLY A 280 -19.66 10.49 -6.83
C GLY A 280 -20.67 9.40 -6.46
N ASP A 281 -21.73 9.31 -7.27
CA ASP A 281 -22.79 8.30 -7.17
C ASP A 281 -22.79 7.38 -8.41
N HIS A 282 -22.28 6.16 -8.21
CA HIS A 282 -22.16 5.18 -9.30
C HIS A 282 -23.51 4.73 -9.86
N ARG A 283 -24.62 4.89 -9.12
CA ARG A 283 -25.97 4.45 -9.54
C ARG A 283 -26.48 5.24 -10.75
N ASN A 284 -25.88 6.39 -11.05
CA ASN A 284 -26.16 7.17 -12.25
C ASN A 284 -25.42 6.63 -13.49
N VAL A 285 -24.54 5.64 -13.36
CA VAL A 285 -23.64 5.17 -14.42
C VAL A 285 -23.73 3.65 -14.60
N ASP A 286 -23.77 2.91 -13.50
CA ASP A 286 -23.89 1.47 -13.46
C ASP A 286 -25.33 1.00 -13.60
N MET A 287 -25.53 -0.13 -14.27
CA MET A 287 -26.81 -0.83 -14.28
C MET A 287 -26.86 -1.80 -13.10
N LEU A 288 -27.89 -1.69 -12.28
CA LEU A 288 -28.14 -2.52 -11.10
C LEU A 288 -29.15 -3.63 -11.42
N VAL A 289 -29.22 -4.65 -10.58
CA VAL A 289 -30.20 -5.74 -10.68
C VAL A 289 -31.64 -5.19 -10.75
N ARG A 290 -31.96 -4.17 -9.95
CA ARG A 290 -33.29 -3.54 -10.00
C ARG A 290 -33.63 -2.86 -11.32
N ASP A 291 -32.63 -2.42 -12.09
CA ASP A 291 -32.85 -1.77 -13.39
C ASP A 291 -33.22 -2.79 -14.47
N ILE A 292 -32.98 -4.08 -14.21
CA ILE A 292 -33.33 -5.21 -15.09
C ILE A 292 -34.64 -5.84 -14.63
N TYR A 293 -34.78 -6.12 -13.32
CA TYR A 293 -35.85 -6.93 -12.77
C TYR A 293 -36.92 -6.13 -12.00
N GLY A 294 -36.78 -4.82 -11.86
CA GLY A 294 -37.71 -3.96 -11.11
C GLY A 294 -37.57 -4.07 -9.58
N GLY A 295 -36.63 -4.86 -9.07
CA GLY A 295 -36.42 -5.11 -7.64
C GLY A 295 -35.24 -6.03 -7.37
N ALA A 296 -35.30 -6.79 -6.27
CA ALA A 296 -34.37 -7.88 -6.02
C ALA A 296 -34.63 -9.07 -6.96
N TYR A 297 -33.60 -9.86 -7.25
CA TYR A 297 -33.75 -11.14 -7.93
C TYR A 297 -33.68 -12.28 -6.91
N GLU A 298 -34.83 -12.57 -6.31
CA GLU A 298 -34.97 -13.47 -5.15
C GLU A 298 -34.51 -14.90 -5.42
N THR A 299 -34.81 -15.45 -6.61
CA THR A 299 -34.46 -16.83 -6.98
C THR A 299 -32.95 -17.10 -6.93
N LEU A 300 -32.13 -16.08 -7.20
CA LEU A 300 -30.66 -16.16 -7.12
C LEU A 300 -30.09 -15.46 -5.88
N GLY A 301 -30.94 -14.99 -4.96
CA GLY A 301 -30.50 -14.29 -3.75
C GLY A 301 -29.83 -12.93 -4.01
N LEU A 302 -30.05 -12.29 -5.17
CA LEU A 302 -29.39 -11.04 -5.50
C LEU A 302 -30.23 -9.83 -5.08
N SER A 303 -29.69 -8.99 -4.20
CA SER A 303 -30.30 -7.69 -3.86
C SER A 303 -30.39 -6.77 -5.09
N GLY A 304 -31.44 -5.95 -5.15
CA GLY A 304 -31.64 -4.97 -6.22
C GLY A 304 -30.54 -3.91 -6.32
N ASP A 305 -29.78 -3.67 -5.24
CA ASP A 305 -28.63 -2.74 -5.20
C ASP A 305 -27.35 -3.33 -5.82
N VAL A 306 -27.34 -4.63 -6.15
CA VAL A 306 -26.16 -5.27 -6.75
C VAL A 306 -25.95 -4.72 -8.16
N ILE A 307 -24.72 -4.30 -8.47
CA ILE A 307 -24.31 -3.94 -9.83
C ILE A 307 -24.40 -5.19 -10.71
N ALA A 308 -25.27 -5.13 -11.73
CA ALA A 308 -25.42 -6.16 -12.75
C ALA A 308 -24.45 -5.92 -13.91
N SER A 309 -24.29 -4.65 -14.33
CA SER A 309 -23.33 -4.26 -15.37
C SER A 309 -22.72 -2.89 -15.07
N SER A 310 -21.41 -2.88 -14.78
CA SER A 310 -20.63 -1.64 -14.69
C SER A 310 -20.75 -0.81 -15.97
N PHE A 311 -20.93 0.51 -15.84
CA PHE A 311 -21.19 1.43 -16.96
C PHE A 311 -22.40 1.09 -17.85
N GLY A 312 -23.27 0.17 -17.41
CA GLY A 312 -24.38 -0.31 -18.23
C GLY A 312 -25.41 0.77 -18.60
N LEU A 313 -25.67 1.74 -17.71
CA LEU A 313 -26.58 2.85 -18.02
C LEU A 313 -25.95 3.86 -18.99
N ALA A 314 -24.63 4.05 -18.91
CA ALA A 314 -23.91 4.88 -19.88
C ALA A 314 -23.98 4.29 -21.29
N ALA A 315 -23.85 2.97 -21.44
CA ALA A 315 -23.99 2.31 -22.74
C ALA A 315 -25.44 2.34 -23.27
N ARG A 316 -26.44 2.19 -22.38
CA ARG A 316 -27.86 2.18 -22.76
C ARG A 316 -28.42 3.56 -23.09
N HIS A 317 -27.87 4.60 -22.47
CA HIS A 317 -28.29 5.99 -22.64
C HIS A 317 -27.07 6.88 -22.92
N PRO A 318 -26.43 6.74 -24.10
CA PRO A 318 -25.18 7.45 -24.40
C PRO A 318 -25.34 8.96 -24.51
N GLU A 319 -26.53 9.44 -24.90
CA GLU A 319 -26.84 10.87 -25.00
C GLU A 319 -27.08 11.54 -23.64
N GLN A 320 -27.26 10.76 -22.57
CA GLN A 320 -27.52 11.32 -21.24
C GLN A 320 -26.21 11.85 -20.64
N PRO A 321 -26.10 13.15 -20.33
CA PRO A 321 -24.89 13.68 -19.71
C PRO A 321 -24.68 13.05 -18.34
N ARG A 322 -23.43 12.68 -18.03
CA ARG A 322 -23.03 12.08 -16.76
C ARG A 322 -22.06 13.00 -16.04
N VAL A 323 -22.20 13.07 -14.72
CA VAL A 323 -21.25 13.79 -13.86
C VAL A 323 -19.94 13.00 -13.85
N LEU A 324 -18.81 13.70 -13.99
CA LEU A 324 -17.49 13.05 -14.02
C LEU A 324 -17.24 12.24 -12.74
N GLY A 325 -17.60 12.77 -11.57
CA GLY A 325 -17.45 12.06 -10.29
C GLY A 325 -18.19 10.72 -10.24
N ASP A 326 -19.39 10.65 -10.82
CA ASP A 326 -20.17 9.41 -10.89
C ASP A 326 -19.48 8.36 -11.78
N MET A 327 -18.93 8.80 -12.92
CA MET A 327 -18.16 7.93 -13.81
C MET A 327 -16.88 7.43 -13.14
N VAL A 328 -16.16 8.31 -12.44
CA VAL A 328 -14.93 7.94 -11.73
C VAL A 328 -15.26 7.03 -10.53
N LYS A 329 -16.40 7.22 -9.84
CA LYS A 329 -16.91 6.29 -8.82
C LYS A 329 -17.15 4.89 -9.39
N SER A 330 -17.92 4.81 -10.47
CA SER A 330 -18.23 3.55 -11.16
C SER A 330 -16.94 2.84 -11.62
N LEU A 331 -15.98 3.59 -12.18
CA LEU A 331 -14.67 3.05 -12.56
C LEU A 331 -13.92 2.47 -11.36
N LEU A 332 -13.88 3.20 -10.25
CA LEU A 332 -13.21 2.76 -9.03
C LEU A 332 -13.80 1.45 -8.50
N ILE A 333 -15.14 1.37 -8.45
CA ILE A 333 -15.86 0.17 -8.02
C ILE A 333 -15.59 -1.00 -8.97
N THR A 334 -15.58 -0.76 -10.28
CA THR A 334 -15.35 -1.78 -11.30
C THR A 334 -13.97 -2.42 -11.17
N VAL A 335 -12.92 -1.60 -11.09
CA VAL A 335 -11.53 -2.08 -10.92
C VAL A 335 -11.37 -2.87 -9.60
N SER A 336 -12.02 -2.38 -8.54
CA SER A 336 -11.96 -3.01 -7.22
C SER A 336 -12.67 -4.38 -7.21
N ASN A 337 -13.86 -4.46 -7.81
CA ASN A 337 -14.64 -5.70 -7.88
C ASN A 337 -13.95 -6.77 -8.73
N ILE A 338 -13.29 -6.40 -9.83
CA ILE A 338 -12.57 -7.36 -10.69
C ILE A 338 -11.44 -8.04 -9.93
N SER A 339 -10.65 -7.25 -9.17
CA SER A 339 -9.57 -7.78 -8.34
C SER A 339 -10.10 -8.80 -7.33
N PHE A 340 -11.30 -8.55 -6.79
CA PHE A 340 -11.96 -9.44 -5.85
C PHE A 340 -12.52 -10.71 -6.50
N THR A 341 -13.17 -10.63 -7.67
CA THR A 341 -13.69 -11.83 -8.36
C THR A 341 -12.60 -12.86 -8.63
N TYR A 342 -11.43 -12.40 -9.08
CA TYR A 342 -10.26 -13.27 -9.27
C TYR A 342 -9.78 -13.90 -7.96
N LEU A 343 -9.78 -13.12 -6.89
CA LEU A 343 -9.42 -13.62 -5.57
C LEU A 343 -10.37 -14.72 -5.11
N THR A 344 -11.69 -14.52 -5.20
CA THR A 344 -12.67 -15.53 -4.80
C THR A 344 -12.50 -16.80 -5.61
N ALA A 345 -12.28 -16.71 -6.91
CA ALA A 345 -12.02 -17.88 -7.76
C ALA A 345 -10.75 -18.65 -7.31
N LEU A 346 -9.68 -17.93 -6.97
CA LEU A 346 -8.42 -18.52 -6.52
C LEU A 346 -8.55 -19.18 -5.13
N VAL A 347 -9.34 -18.59 -4.24
CA VAL A 347 -9.61 -19.11 -2.91
C VAL A 347 -10.49 -20.36 -2.99
N MET A 348 -11.57 -20.33 -3.78
CA MET A 348 -12.49 -21.47 -3.94
C MET A 348 -11.83 -22.69 -4.59
N THR A 349 -10.77 -22.48 -5.37
CA THR A 349 -9.98 -23.58 -5.98
C THR A 349 -8.85 -24.08 -5.09
N SER A 350 -8.62 -23.46 -3.92
CA SER A 350 -7.55 -23.82 -3.00
C SER A 350 -8.08 -24.66 -1.83
N ASN A 351 -7.55 -25.88 -1.66
CA ASN A 351 -7.92 -26.83 -0.57
C ASN A 351 -7.55 -26.40 0.87
N HIS A 352 -7.29 -25.12 1.14
CA HIS A 352 -6.89 -24.65 2.47
C HIS A 352 -8.02 -23.84 3.12
N THR A 353 -8.38 -24.23 4.33
CA THR A 353 -9.53 -23.78 5.11
C THR A 353 -9.37 -22.43 5.81
N SER A 354 -8.22 -21.77 5.67
CA SER A 354 -7.96 -20.46 6.26
C SER A 354 -6.97 -19.67 5.39
N PHE A 355 -7.44 -18.58 4.79
CA PHE A 355 -6.59 -17.63 4.08
C PHE A 355 -6.67 -16.28 4.79
N CYS A 356 -5.51 -15.80 5.24
CA CYS A 356 -5.28 -14.40 5.49
C CYS A 356 -5.10 -13.74 4.11
N LEU A 357 -6.09 -12.95 3.68
CA LEU A 357 -5.90 -12.09 2.53
C LEU A 357 -5.18 -10.85 3.01
N LEU A 358 -4.02 -10.55 2.41
CA LEU A 358 -3.34 -9.30 2.68
C LEU A 358 -3.39 -8.41 1.46
N ILE A 359 -4.22 -7.38 1.49
CA ILE A 359 -4.27 -6.37 0.42
C ILE A 359 -3.27 -5.28 0.79
N ARG A 360 -2.19 -5.16 0.00
CA ARG A 360 -1.16 -4.15 0.21
C ARG A 360 -1.19 -3.11 -0.91
N TYR A 361 -1.24 -1.84 -0.52
CA TYR A 361 -0.98 -0.71 -1.39
C TYR A 361 0.38 -0.12 -1.00
N ASN A 362 1.38 -0.32 -1.87
CA ASN A 362 2.68 0.35 -1.81
C ASN A 362 3.44 0.27 -0.48
N ILE A 363 4.06 -0.88 -0.17
CA ILE A 363 5.42 -0.90 0.41
C ILE A 363 6.17 -2.10 -0.15
N LEU A 364 7.28 -1.83 -0.82
CA LEU A 364 8.18 -2.83 -1.39
C LEU A 364 9.57 -2.81 -0.72
N LEU A 365 9.79 -1.97 0.29
CA LEU A 365 11.14 -1.43 0.54
C LEU A 365 11.80 -1.73 1.87
N LEU A 366 11.10 -2.40 2.77
CA LEU A 366 11.60 -2.58 4.13
C LEU A 366 12.68 -3.65 4.24
N TYR A 367 12.63 -4.65 3.37
CA TYR A 367 13.68 -5.66 3.30
C TYR A 367 15.02 -5.11 2.81
N GLN A 368 15.00 -4.07 1.98
CA GLN A 368 16.24 -3.46 1.48
C GLN A 368 16.94 -2.59 2.54
N MET A 369 16.19 -2.20 3.58
CA MET A 369 16.62 -1.31 4.67
C MET A 369 17.13 -2.04 5.90
N ALA A 370 16.59 -3.22 6.15
CA ALA A 370 17.20 -4.22 7.02
C ALA A 370 18.48 -4.75 6.35
#